data_AF-A0A8H7YJL4-F1
#
_entry.id   AF-A0A8H7YJL4-F1
#
_cell.length_a   1.000
_cell.length_b   1.000
_cell.length_c   1.000
_cell.angle_alpha   90.00
_cell.angle_beta   90.00
_cell.angle_gamma   90.00
#
_symmetry.space_group_name_H-M   'P 1'
#
loop_
_entity.id
_entity.type
_entity.pdbx_description
1 polymer ?
#
loop_
_entity_poly.entity_id
_entity_poly.type
_entity_poly.pdbx_seq_one_letter_code
_entity_poly.pdbx_strand_id
1 'polypeptide(L)'
;MASPGADTFTQYPLHLDPTSKAISAPSCNSAVLDSELESLNQLHRALLNLDSPNTPPPPKPVNPKRSAQIAKLREAANTAFRKSSFGEAVKLYTYAIDMAIGRPTWEHVDLLREELPPLFTNRAQAYMAQQQWPEAYVDAKSSVEIMPSNNGKSWWRGGRCLIEMGRWQEATEWISNGLDAEGNSSEAAKELKGLMVDVEKGWERERSSRG
;
A
#
# COMPACT_ATOMS: atom_id res chain seq x y z
N MET A 1 -3.42 51.64 28.80
CA MET A 1 -3.29 50.19 29.07
C MET A 1 -4.08 49.46 27.98
N ALA A 2 -3.39 48.99 26.93
CA ALA A 2 -4.03 48.28 25.83
C ALA A 2 -4.28 46.82 26.23
N SER A 3 -5.48 46.32 25.96
CA SER A 3 -5.93 44.97 26.32
C SER A 3 -5.14 43.90 25.55
N PRO A 4 -4.55 42.88 26.20
CA PRO A 4 -3.86 41.78 25.52
C PRO A 4 -4.89 40.74 25.10
N GLY A 5 -5.48 40.87 23.91
CA GLY A 5 -6.60 40.00 23.55
C GLY A 5 -6.98 39.90 22.07
N ALA A 6 -6.03 39.98 21.12
CA ALA A 6 -6.40 39.86 19.70
C ALA A 6 -5.40 39.17 18.76
N ASP A 7 -4.28 38.60 19.24
CA ASP A 7 -3.33 37.84 18.41
C ASP A 7 -3.05 36.46 19.02
N THR A 8 -4.02 35.54 18.94
CA THR A 8 -3.87 34.19 19.52
C THR A 8 -3.28 33.22 18.50
N PHE A 9 -2.02 33.39 18.10
CA PHE A 9 -1.24 32.35 17.43
C PHE A 9 0.20 32.30 17.94
N THR A 10 0.82 31.13 17.86
CA THR A 10 2.25 30.98 18.19
C THR A 10 3.09 31.32 16.97
N GLN A 11 3.87 32.40 17.05
CA GLN A 11 4.74 32.80 15.95
C GLN A 11 5.98 31.90 15.88
N TYR A 12 6.22 31.31 14.71
CA TYR A 12 7.43 30.52 14.44
C TYR A 12 8.44 31.33 13.60
N PRO A 13 9.75 31.21 13.88
CA PRO A 13 10.81 31.90 13.11
C PRO A 13 11.10 31.16 11.80
N LEU A 14 10.20 31.29 10.83
CA LEU A 14 10.31 30.66 9.51
C LEU A 14 11.23 31.45 8.56
N HIS A 15 11.97 30.72 7.72
CA HIS A 15 12.86 31.25 6.69
C HIS A 15 12.48 30.68 5.31
N LEU A 16 12.25 31.57 4.34
CA LEU A 16 11.96 31.23 2.95
C LEU A 16 13.24 31.31 2.12
N ASP A 17 13.63 30.22 1.46
CA ASP A 17 14.68 30.25 0.45
C ASP A 17 14.15 30.94 -0.83
N PRO A 18 14.76 32.05 -1.28
CA PRO A 18 14.30 32.79 -2.46
C PRO A 18 14.42 31.99 -3.77
N THR A 19 15.30 31.00 -3.86
CA THR A 19 15.53 30.20 -5.07
C THR A 19 14.64 28.98 -5.11
N SER A 20 14.67 28.14 -4.07
CA SER A 20 13.86 26.91 -4.04
C SER A 20 12.40 27.14 -3.64
N LYS A 21 12.09 28.32 -3.08
CA LYS A 21 10.81 28.65 -2.44
C LYS A 21 10.45 27.72 -1.28
N ALA A 22 11.43 26.98 -0.75
CA ALA A 22 11.24 26.11 0.40
C ALA A 22 11.23 26.92 1.71
N ILE A 23 10.37 26.50 2.64
CA ILE A 23 10.27 27.08 3.99
C ILE A 23 11.01 26.17 4.96
N SER A 24 11.78 26.78 5.87
CA SER A 24 12.60 26.12 6.90
C SER A 24 12.50 26.86 8.24
N ALA A 25 12.85 26.22 9.36
CA ALA A 25 12.84 26.84 10.69
C ALA A 25 14.18 26.59 11.41
N PRO A 26 15.30 27.18 10.96
CA PRO A 26 16.66 26.82 11.42
C PRO A 26 16.91 27.11 12.91
N SER A 27 16.11 27.97 13.55
CA SER A 27 16.21 28.31 14.97
C SER A 27 15.26 27.53 15.87
N CYS A 28 14.50 26.58 15.31
CA CYS A 28 13.57 25.72 16.05
C CYS A 28 14.00 24.26 15.92
N ASN A 29 14.24 23.58 17.05
CA ASN A 29 14.59 22.16 17.07
C ASN A 29 13.35 21.31 17.40
N SER A 30 12.36 21.28 16.49
CA SER A 30 11.14 20.49 16.65
C SER A 30 10.93 19.58 15.45
N ALA A 31 11.09 18.27 15.67
CA ALA A 31 10.88 17.27 14.64
C ALA A 31 9.46 17.31 14.03
N VAL A 32 8.46 17.71 14.83
CA VAL A 32 7.08 17.88 14.35
C VAL A 32 7.00 19.05 13.35
N LEU A 33 7.61 20.19 13.68
CA LEU A 33 7.62 21.36 12.79
C LEU A 33 8.36 21.04 11.49
N ASP A 34 9.51 20.36 11.58
CA ASP A 34 10.29 19.99 10.40
C ASP A 34 9.50 19.07 9.45
N SER A 35 8.74 18.11 10.01
CA SER A 35 7.86 17.23 9.23
C SER A 35 6.73 17.99 8.53
N GLU A 36 6.11 18.96 9.21
CA GLU A 36 5.06 19.81 8.63
C GLU A 36 5.62 20.73 7.53
N LEU A 37 6.80 21.30 7.73
CA LEU A 37 7.47 22.12 6.72
C LEU A 37 7.86 21.31 5.49
N GLU A 38 8.32 20.08 5.66
CA GLU A 38 8.58 19.19 4.52
C GLU A 38 7.29 18.87 3.76
N SER A 39 6.20 18.59 4.47
CA SER A 39 4.87 18.35 3.86
C SER A 39 4.37 19.58 3.10
N LEU A 40 4.57 20.78 3.66
CA LEU A 40 4.25 22.06 3.01
C LEU A 40 5.08 22.29 1.74
N ASN A 41 6.38 22.00 1.79
CA ASN A 41 7.28 22.14 0.65
C ASN A 41 6.93 21.14 -0.46
N GLN A 42 6.55 19.90 -0.11
CA GLN A 42 6.05 18.92 -1.07
C GLN A 42 4.75 19.37 -1.73
N LEU A 43 3.81 19.90 -0.94
CA LEU A 43 2.56 20.45 -1.46
C LEU A 43 2.83 21.63 -2.42
N HIS A 44 3.72 22.55 -2.07
CA HIS A 44 4.09 23.67 -2.92
C HIS A 44 4.60 23.20 -4.30
N ARG A 45 5.55 22.25 -4.32
CA ARG A 45 6.07 21.67 -5.57
C ARG A 45 4.97 20.96 -6.37
N ALA A 46 4.04 20.29 -5.70
CA ALA A 46 2.91 19.63 -6.36
C ALA A 46 1.95 20.64 -7.02
N LEU A 47 1.65 21.76 -6.35
CA LEU A 47 0.80 22.83 -6.87
C LEU A 47 1.45 23.57 -8.06
N LEU A 48 2.77 23.71 -8.09
CA LEU A 48 3.48 24.29 -9.25
C LEU A 48 3.40 23.42 -10.51
N ASN A 49 3.18 22.11 -10.35
CA ASN A 49 3.00 21.17 -11.47
C ASN A 49 1.56 21.11 -11.99
N LEU A 50 0.63 21.83 -11.37
CA LEU A 50 -0.74 21.97 -11.88
C LEU A 50 -0.79 22.99 -13.03
N ASP A 51 -1.80 22.84 -13.88
CA ASP A 51 -2.13 23.87 -14.87
C ASP A 51 -2.67 25.13 -14.16
N SER A 52 -2.49 26.30 -14.79
CA SER A 52 -3.04 27.57 -14.29
C SER A 52 -4.54 27.43 -13.99
N PRO A 53 -5.03 27.79 -12.78
CA PRO A 53 -4.45 28.76 -11.83
C PRO A 53 -3.66 28.14 -10.66
N ASN A 54 -3.09 26.94 -10.82
CA ASN A 54 -2.32 26.23 -9.78
C ASN A 54 -3.12 25.91 -8.51
N THR A 55 -4.45 25.91 -8.62
CA THR A 55 -5.36 25.47 -7.58
C THR A 55 -5.82 24.05 -7.88
N PRO A 56 -5.87 23.14 -6.89
CA PRO A 56 -6.38 21.80 -7.08
C PRO A 56 -7.78 21.82 -7.73
N PRO A 57 -8.02 21.05 -8.79
CA PRO A 57 -9.36 20.88 -9.32
C PRO A 57 -10.25 20.14 -8.29
N PRO A 58 -11.58 20.22 -8.42
CA PRO A 58 -12.46 19.39 -7.61
C PRO A 58 -12.10 17.90 -7.77
N PRO A 59 -12.23 17.06 -6.73
CA PRO A 59 -11.84 15.65 -6.77
C PRO A 59 -12.56 14.80 -7.84
N LYS A 60 -13.66 15.32 -8.41
CA LYS A 60 -14.38 14.73 -9.54
C LYS A 60 -14.66 15.84 -10.56
N PRO A 61 -14.46 15.61 -11.87
CA PRO A 61 -13.98 14.38 -12.51
C PRO A 61 -12.45 14.19 -12.42
N VAL A 62 -11.98 12.94 -12.36
CA VAL A 62 -10.54 12.62 -12.27
C VAL A 62 -9.94 12.41 -13.67
N ASN A 63 -8.70 12.87 -13.87
CA ASN A 63 -7.97 12.66 -15.10
C ASN A 63 -7.59 11.16 -15.27
N PRO A 64 -8.06 10.46 -16.31
CA PRO A 64 -7.85 9.02 -16.46
C PRO A 64 -6.41 8.65 -16.87
N LYS A 65 -5.57 9.62 -17.26
CA LYS A 65 -4.23 9.37 -17.82
C LYS A 65 -3.35 8.54 -16.88
N ARG A 66 -3.35 8.86 -15.58
CA ARG A 66 -2.54 8.12 -14.60
C ARG A 66 -3.05 6.70 -14.39
N SER A 67 -4.36 6.51 -14.25
CA SER A 67 -4.98 5.17 -14.16
C SER A 67 -4.64 4.32 -15.38
N ALA A 68 -4.67 4.90 -16.59
CA ALA A 68 -4.28 4.20 -17.81
C ALA A 68 -2.80 3.79 -17.81
N GLN A 69 -1.89 4.63 -17.29
CA GLN A 69 -0.48 4.29 -17.15
C GLN A 69 -0.24 3.18 -16.13
N ILE A 70 -0.91 3.23 -14.97
CA ILE A 70 -0.87 2.18 -13.94
C ILE A 70 -1.36 0.85 -14.53
N ALA A 71 -2.49 0.87 -15.24
CA ALA A 71 -3.03 -0.31 -15.91
C ALA A 71 -2.05 -0.87 -16.95
N LYS A 72 -1.39 -0.01 -17.74
CA LYS A 72 -0.36 -0.43 -18.71
C LYS A 72 0.84 -1.09 -18.03
N LEU A 73 1.33 -0.53 -16.93
CA LEU A 73 2.42 -1.13 -16.14
C LEU A 73 2.01 -2.49 -15.56
N ARG A 74 0.78 -2.59 -15.05
CA ARG A 74 0.22 -3.86 -14.55
C ARG A 74 0.18 -4.93 -15.64
N GLU A 75 -0.28 -4.60 -16.85
CA GLU A 75 -0.33 -5.58 -17.95
C GLU A 75 1.07 -5.96 -18.47
N ALA A 76 2.02 -5.04 -18.46
CA ALA A 76 3.42 -5.34 -18.73
C ALA A 76 3.99 -6.32 -17.69
N ALA A 77 3.72 -6.06 -16.40
CA ALA A 77 4.13 -6.94 -15.30
C ALA A 77 3.49 -8.34 -15.41
N ASN A 78 2.19 -8.42 -15.72
CA ASN A 78 1.49 -9.68 -15.98
C ASN A 78 2.13 -10.45 -17.14
N THR A 79 2.56 -9.74 -18.19
CA THR A 79 3.23 -10.34 -19.35
C THR A 79 4.61 -10.89 -18.99
N ALA A 80 5.40 -10.16 -18.22
CA ALA A 80 6.67 -10.63 -17.68
C ALA A 80 6.47 -11.85 -16.77
N PHE A 81 5.45 -11.84 -15.91
CA PHE A 81 5.10 -12.96 -15.05
C PHE A 81 4.75 -14.23 -15.85
N ARG A 82 3.93 -14.12 -16.90
CA ARG A 82 3.59 -15.25 -17.79
C ARG A 82 4.81 -15.83 -18.52
N LYS A 83 5.85 -15.02 -18.75
CA LYS A 83 7.14 -15.46 -19.30
C LYS A 83 8.08 -16.04 -18.23
N SER A 84 7.60 -16.28 -17.01
CA SER A 84 8.39 -16.71 -15.85
C SER A 84 9.54 -15.75 -15.49
N SER A 85 9.50 -14.51 -15.97
CA SER A 85 10.49 -13.47 -15.65
C SER A 85 10.06 -12.75 -14.37
N PHE A 86 10.05 -13.47 -13.24
CA PHE A 86 9.45 -13.01 -11.99
C PHE A 86 10.13 -11.76 -11.41
N GLY A 87 11.46 -11.66 -11.50
CA GLY A 87 12.19 -10.46 -11.05
C GLY A 87 11.83 -9.21 -11.86
N GLU A 88 11.57 -9.33 -13.16
CA GLU A 88 11.09 -8.21 -13.98
C GLU A 88 9.64 -7.86 -13.62
N ALA A 89 8.79 -8.86 -13.42
CA ALA A 89 7.41 -8.65 -12.97
C ALA A 89 7.35 -7.88 -11.64
N VAL A 90 8.19 -8.24 -10.66
CA VAL A 90 8.29 -7.51 -9.38
C VAL A 90 8.67 -6.04 -9.58
N LYS A 91 9.66 -5.75 -10.45
CA LYS A 91 10.05 -4.36 -10.76
C LYS A 91 8.90 -3.57 -11.37
N LEU A 92 8.20 -4.15 -12.35
CA LEU A 92 7.09 -3.49 -13.03
C LEU A 92 5.88 -3.27 -12.11
N TYR A 93 5.54 -4.24 -11.24
CA TYR A 93 4.50 -4.02 -10.22
C TYR A 93 4.90 -2.94 -9.21
N THR A 94 6.18 -2.88 -8.82
CA THR A 94 6.69 -1.84 -7.92
C THR A 94 6.52 -0.46 -8.53
N TYR A 95 6.90 -0.27 -9.80
CA TYR A 95 6.66 0.99 -10.49
C TYR A 95 5.17 1.36 -10.60
N ALA A 96 4.29 0.37 -10.77
CA ALA A 96 2.86 0.60 -10.78
C ALA A 96 2.33 1.06 -9.40
N ILE A 97 2.82 0.44 -8.32
CA ILE A 97 2.48 0.79 -6.94
C ILE A 97 2.99 2.20 -6.59
N ASP A 98 4.24 2.51 -6.91
CA ASP A 98 4.83 3.84 -6.68
C ASP A 98 4.04 4.93 -7.43
N MET A 99 3.60 4.64 -8.65
CA MET A 99 2.78 5.56 -9.44
C MET A 99 1.36 5.75 -8.86
N ALA A 100 0.78 4.70 -8.28
CA ALA A 100 -0.50 4.77 -7.59
C ALA A 100 -0.42 5.56 -6.28
N ILE A 101 0.59 5.30 -5.45
CA ILE A 101 0.82 6.02 -4.17
C ILE A 101 1.18 7.49 -4.41
N GLY A 102 1.95 7.78 -5.46
CA GLY A 102 2.32 9.14 -5.84
C GLY A 102 1.19 9.96 -6.47
N ARG A 103 -0.08 9.56 -6.32
CA ARG A 103 -1.25 10.35 -6.75
C ARG A 103 -1.30 11.66 -5.95
N PRO A 104 -1.71 12.77 -6.58
CA PRO A 104 -1.91 14.01 -5.84
C PRO A 104 -2.94 13.85 -4.73
N THR A 105 -2.68 14.49 -3.58
CA THR A 105 -3.48 14.33 -2.36
C THR A 105 -4.92 14.85 -2.47
N TRP A 106 -5.21 15.66 -3.49
CA TRP A 106 -6.55 16.17 -3.79
C TRP A 106 -7.39 15.24 -4.69
N GLU A 107 -6.80 14.16 -5.23
CA GLU A 107 -7.56 13.15 -5.98
C GLU A 107 -8.39 12.25 -5.05
N HIS A 108 -9.42 11.63 -5.61
CA HIS A 108 -10.32 10.77 -4.84
C HIS A 108 -9.62 9.51 -4.32
N VAL A 109 -9.65 9.30 -3.00
CA VAL A 109 -8.97 8.17 -2.33
C VAL A 109 -9.44 6.80 -2.82
N ASP A 110 -10.69 6.68 -3.29
CA ASP A 110 -11.22 5.40 -3.78
C ASP A 110 -10.44 4.85 -4.99
N LEU A 111 -9.85 5.72 -5.82
CA LEU A 111 -9.00 5.26 -6.93
C LEU A 111 -7.80 4.47 -6.42
N LEU A 112 -7.18 4.94 -5.33
CA LEU A 112 -6.07 4.24 -4.68
C LEU A 112 -6.54 2.89 -4.14
N ARG A 113 -7.73 2.84 -3.52
CA ARG A 113 -8.32 1.63 -2.95
C ARG A 113 -8.71 0.59 -4.00
N GLU A 114 -9.01 1.01 -5.22
CA GLU A 114 -9.31 0.12 -6.34
C GLU A 114 -8.04 -0.37 -7.05
N GLU A 115 -7.03 0.50 -7.19
CA GLU A 115 -5.82 0.21 -7.97
C GLU A 115 -4.76 -0.57 -7.18
N LEU A 116 -4.55 -0.27 -5.90
CA LEU A 116 -3.46 -0.85 -5.11
C LEU A 116 -3.64 -2.34 -4.77
N PRO A 117 -4.80 -2.81 -4.26
CA PRO A 117 -4.95 -4.21 -3.86
C PRO A 117 -4.53 -5.20 -4.95
N PRO A 118 -5.03 -5.13 -6.21
CA PRO A 118 -4.63 -6.09 -7.23
C PRO A 118 -3.13 -6.01 -7.61
N LEU A 119 -2.49 -4.85 -7.46
CA LEU A 119 -1.04 -4.71 -7.69
C LEU A 119 -0.25 -5.44 -6.60
N PHE A 120 -0.59 -5.21 -5.33
CA PHE A 120 0.02 -5.92 -4.20
C PHE A 120 -0.23 -7.42 -4.29
N THR A 121 -1.47 -7.83 -4.55
CA THR A 121 -1.83 -9.25 -4.72
C THR A 121 -0.93 -9.89 -5.78
N ASN A 122 -0.79 -9.28 -6.96
CA ASN A 122 0.00 -9.85 -8.04
C ASN A 122 1.52 -9.81 -7.80
N ARG A 123 2.03 -8.76 -7.14
CA ARG A 123 3.44 -8.70 -6.74
C ARG A 123 3.78 -9.76 -5.69
N ALA A 124 2.86 -10.02 -4.74
CA ALA A 124 2.97 -11.15 -3.80
C ALA A 124 3.11 -12.48 -4.54
N GLN A 125 2.33 -12.72 -5.60
CA GLN A 125 2.45 -13.94 -6.40
C GLN A 125 3.82 -14.05 -7.10
N ALA A 126 4.37 -12.93 -7.58
CA ALA A 126 5.70 -12.90 -8.18
C ALA A 126 6.82 -13.17 -7.14
N TYR A 127 6.64 -12.71 -5.91
CA TYR A 127 7.54 -13.04 -4.78
C TYR A 127 7.42 -14.52 -4.37
N MET A 128 6.20 -15.07 -4.30
CA MET A 128 5.99 -16.50 -4.03
C MET A 128 6.65 -17.40 -5.08
N ALA A 129 6.59 -17.00 -6.36
CA ALA A 129 7.25 -17.73 -7.45
C ALA A 129 8.79 -17.74 -7.32
N GLN A 130 9.35 -16.80 -6.55
CA GLN A 130 10.76 -16.71 -6.19
C GLN A 130 11.06 -17.26 -4.78
N GLN A 131 10.06 -17.83 -4.10
CA GLN A 131 10.13 -18.31 -2.71
C GLN A 131 10.53 -17.22 -1.70
N GLN A 132 10.25 -15.96 -2.03
CA GLN A 132 10.42 -14.81 -1.13
C GLN A 132 9.17 -14.64 -0.26
N TRP A 133 9.01 -15.56 0.70
CA TRP A 133 7.79 -15.67 1.53
C TRP A 133 7.52 -14.44 2.43
N PRO A 134 8.52 -13.82 3.07
CA PRO A 134 8.28 -12.63 3.89
C PRO A 134 7.74 -11.45 3.07
N GLU A 135 8.36 -11.14 1.94
CA GLU A 135 7.96 -10.06 1.04
C GLU A 135 6.58 -10.32 0.44
N ALA A 136 6.31 -11.56 0.03
CA ALA A 136 4.99 -11.96 -0.45
C ALA A 136 3.91 -11.81 0.62
N TYR A 137 4.21 -12.17 1.87
CA TYR A 137 3.27 -12.01 2.99
C TYR A 137 2.97 -10.53 3.27
N VAL A 138 3.99 -9.66 3.27
CA VAL A 138 3.81 -8.22 3.46
C VAL A 138 2.91 -7.63 2.37
N ASP A 139 3.14 -7.99 1.10
CA ASP A 139 2.28 -7.53 0.00
C ASP A 139 0.84 -8.06 0.13
N ALA A 140 0.66 -9.34 0.45
CA ALA A 140 -0.68 -9.90 0.69
C ALA A 140 -1.39 -9.17 1.84
N LYS A 141 -0.64 -8.82 2.90
CA LYS A 141 -1.14 -8.05 4.04
C LYS A 141 -1.55 -6.64 3.66
N SER A 142 -0.71 -5.90 2.96
CA SER A 142 -1.05 -4.56 2.47
C SER A 142 -2.28 -4.58 1.56
N SER A 143 -2.46 -5.63 0.75
CA SER A 143 -3.65 -5.77 -0.09
C SER A 143 -4.95 -5.91 0.72
N VAL A 144 -4.96 -6.78 1.74
CA VAL A 144 -6.19 -7.00 2.55
C VAL A 144 -6.47 -5.88 3.54
N GLU A 145 -5.45 -5.15 4.00
CA GLU A 145 -5.64 -3.94 4.82
C GLU A 145 -6.37 -2.84 4.05
N ILE A 146 -6.16 -2.76 2.73
CA ILE A 146 -6.85 -1.79 1.86
C ILE A 146 -8.23 -2.31 1.46
N MET A 147 -8.33 -3.58 1.08
CA MET A 147 -9.57 -4.23 0.62
C MET A 147 -9.72 -5.59 1.30
N PRO A 148 -10.39 -5.65 2.46
CA PRO A 148 -10.50 -6.89 3.24
C PRO A 148 -11.49 -7.90 2.63
N SER A 149 -12.53 -7.44 1.95
CA SER A 149 -13.56 -8.28 1.32
C SER A 149 -13.42 -8.30 -0.20
N ASN A 150 -13.85 -9.39 -0.84
CA ASN A 150 -13.73 -9.63 -2.29
C ASN A 150 -12.26 -9.65 -2.76
N ASN A 151 -11.37 -10.11 -1.88
CA ASN A 151 -9.93 -10.17 -2.06
C ASN A 151 -9.35 -11.53 -1.61
N GLY A 152 -10.11 -12.60 -1.79
CA GLY A 152 -9.74 -13.96 -1.36
C GLY A 152 -8.38 -14.47 -1.83
N LYS A 153 -7.91 -14.02 -3.00
CA LYS A 153 -6.57 -14.36 -3.51
C LYS A 153 -5.45 -13.84 -2.59
N SER A 154 -5.63 -12.66 -2.00
CA SER A 154 -4.63 -12.09 -1.08
C SER A 154 -4.62 -12.82 0.25
N TRP A 155 -5.81 -13.13 0.79
CA TRP A 155 -5.95 -13.98 1.97
C TRP A 155 -5.26 -15.34 1.76
N TRP A 156 -5.53 -16.00 0.64
CA TRP A 156 -4.93 -17.29 0.31
C TRP A 156 -3.41 -17.20 0.18
N ARG A 157 -2.89 -16.19 -0.53
CA ARG A 157 -1.44 -15.98 -0.70
C ARG A 157 -0.75 -15.71 0.63
N GLY A 158 -1.32 -14.86 1.48
CA GLY A 158 -0.80 -14.58 2.81
C GLY A 158 -0.76 -15.82 3.69
N GLY A 159 -1.84 -16.61 3.71
CA GLY A 159 -1.90 -17.87 4.45
C GLY A 159 -0.88 -18.88 3.95
N ARG A 160 -0.70 -18.98 2.63
CA ARG A 160 0.30 -19.87 2.03
C ARG A 160 1.72 -19.45 2.42
N CYS A 161 2.03 -18.16 2.42
CA CYS A 161 3.33 -17.67 2.86
C CYS A 161 3.60 -17.99 4.33
N LEU A 162 2.60 -17.84 5.21
CA LEU A 162 2.74 -18.19 6.63
C LEU A 162 3.00 -19.69 6.84
N ILE A 163 2.33 -20.55 6.07
CA ILE A 163 2.58 -22.00 6.05
C ILE A 163 4.02 -22.32 5.63
N GLU A 164 4.49 -21.75 4.52
CA GLU A 164 5.85 -22.00 4.00
C GLU A 164 6.94 -21.48 4.96
N MET A 165 6.62 -20.47 5.77
CA MET A 165 7.49 -19.97 6.85
C MET A 165 7.38 -20.77 8.16
N GLY A 166 6.50 -21.79 8.24
CA GLY A 166 6.26 -22.56 9.45
C GLY A 166 5.57 -21.77 10.58
N ARG A 167 4.90 -20.67 10.26
CA ARG A 167 4.20 -19.79 11.23
C ARG A 167 2.74 -20.25 11.39
N TRP A 168 2.55 -21.47 11.88
CA TRP A 168 1.26 -22.17 11.86
C TRP A 168 0.14 -21.46 12.63
N GLN A 169 0.43 -20.95 13.82
CA GLN A 169 -0.55 -20.25 14.65
C GLN A 169 -1.07 -18.99 13.95
N GLU A 170 -0.16 -18.21 13.37
CA GLU A 170 -0.51 -17.02 12.60
C GLU A 170 -1.25 -17.38 11.32
N ALA A 171 -0.90 -18.50 10.66
CA ALA A 171 -1.62 -18.99 9.49
C ALA A 171 -3.08 -19.32 9.83
N THR A 172 -3.33 -19.98 10.97
CA THR A 172 -4.71 -20.27 11.43
C THR A 172 -5.51 -18.99 11.63
N GLU A 173 -4.97 -18.02 12.37
CA GLU A 173 -5.65 -16.74 12.62
C GLU A 173 -5.90 -15.98 11.31
N TRP A 174 -4.89 -15.92 10.45
CA TRP A 174 -4.96 -15.26 9.15
C TRP A 174 -6.06 -15.83 8.26
N ILE A 175 -6.12 -17.16 8.13
CA ILE A 175 -7.10 -17.85 7.27
C ILE A 175 -8.51 -17.69 7.87
N SER A 176 -8.65 -17.74 9.20
CA SER A 176 -9.94 -17.50 9.88
C SER A 176 -10.47 -16.09 9.56
N ASN A 177 -9.62 -15.06 9.69
CA ASN A 177 -9.99 -13.69 9.36
C ASN A 177 -10.39 -13.53 7.89
N GLY A 178 -9.70 -14.23 6.97
CA GLY A 178 -10.07 -14.25 5.55
C GLY A 178 -11.42 -14.91 5.27
N LEU A 179 -11.77 -15.98 6.00
CA LEU A 179 -13.09 -16.62 5.88
C LEU A 179 -14.23 -15.72 6.35
N ASP A 180 -14.00 -14.97 7.43
CA ASP A 180 -14.96 -14.00 7.94
C ASP A 180 -15.15 -12.83 6.98
N ALA A 181 -14.07 -12.37 6.34
CA ALA A 181 -14.09 -11.22 5.42
C ALA A 181 -14.68 -11.54 4.03
N GLU A 182 -14.40 -12.71 3.46
CA GLU A 182 -14.90 -13.11 2.13
C GLU A 182 -16.33 -13.68 2.17
N GLY A 183 -16.80 -14.07 3.36
CA GLY A 183 -18.05 -14.79 3.53
C GLY A 183 -17.93 -16.27 3.18
N ASN A 184 -18.56 -17.11 4.00
CA ASN A 184 -18.34 -18.56 4.07
C ASN A 184 -18.75 -19.37 2.81
N SER A 185 -19.46 -18.74 1.86
CA SER A 185 -19.99 -19.36 0.63
C SER A 185 -19.22 -19.02 -0.64
N SER A 186 -18.21 -18.15 -0.58
CA SER A 186 -17.41 -17.75 -1.74
C SER A 186 -16.49 -18.89 -2.22
N GLU A 187 -16.06 -18.84 -3.49
CA GLU A 187 -15.05 -19.78 -4.00
C GLU A 187 -13.72 -19.62 -3.24
N ALA A 188 -13.36 -18.38 -2.91
CA ALA A 188 -12.23 -18.07 -2.04
C ALA A 188 -12.33 -18.77 -0.68
N ALA A 189 -13.52 -18.82 -0.07
CA ALA A 189 -13.70 -19.51 1.20
C ALA A 189 -13.44 -21.02 1.10
N LYS A 190 -13.71 -21.65 -0.05
CA LYS A 190 -13.36 -23.07 -0.27
C LYS A 190 -11.85 -23.26 -0.32
N GLU A 191 -11.14 -22.40 -1.06
CA GLU A 191 -9.68 -22.43 -1.14
C GLU A 191 -9.03 -22.19 0.24
N LEU A 192 -9.56 -21.24 1.01
CA LEU A 192 -9.11 -20.94 2.38
C LEU A 192 -9.36 -22.10 3.35
N LYS A 193 -10.52 -22.76 3.28
CA LYS A 193 -10.78 -23.99 4.06
C LYS A 193 -9.82 -25.12 3.70
N GLY A 194 -9.53 -25.30 2.40
CA GLY A 194 -8.51 -26.24 1.95
C GLY A 194 -7.14 -25.93 2.55
N LEU A 195 -6.77 -24.66 2.58
CA LEU A 195 -5.52 -24.19 3.17
C LEU A 195 -5.49 -24.40 4.69
N MET A 196 -6.62 -24.26 5.39
CA MET A 196 -6.71 -24.55 6.84
C MET A 196 -6.35 -26.01 7.15
N VAL A 197 -6.82 -26.96 6.32
CA VAL A 197 -6.47 -28.38 6.47
C VAL A 197 -4.97 -28.62 6.28
N ASP A 198 -4.32 -27.87 5.38
CA ASP A 198 -2.86 -27.94 5.21
C ASP A 198 -2.11 -27.41 6.45
N VAL A 199 -2.62 -26.36 7.11
CA VAL A 199 -2.06 -25.83 8.38
C VAL A 199 -2.13 -26.91 9.46
N GLU A 200 -3.30 -27.53 9.66
CA GLU A 200 -3.51 -28.54 10.70
C GLU A 200 -2.56 -29.73 10.51
N LYS A 201 -2.48 -30.27 9.29
CA LYS A 201 -1.57 -31.39 8.97
C LYS A 201 -0.10 -31.00 9.12
N GLY A 202 0.27 -29.78 8.71
CA GLY A 202 1.63 -29.27 8.86
C GLY A 202 2.04 -29.16 10.33
N TRP A 203 1.14 -28.61 11.15
CA TRP A 203 1.34 -28.44 12.58
C TRP A 203 1.46 -29.78 13.34
N GLU A 204 0.63 -30.76 13.01
CA GLU A 204 0.70 -32.12 13.59
C GLU A 204 2.03 -32.80 13.28
N ARG A 205 2.50 -32.70 12.03
CA ARG A 205 3.80 -33.24 11.62
C ARG A 205 4.95 -32.59 12.38
N GLU A 206 4.92 -31.26 12.52
CA GLU A 206 5.95 -30.55 13.28
C GLU A 206 5.94 -30.95 14.76
N ARG A 207 4.76 -31.02 15.40
CA ARG A 207 4.65 -31.48 16.79
C ARG A 207 5.18 -32.89 16.97
N SER A 208 4.88 -33.78 16.02
CA SER A 208 5.36 -35.17 16.04
C SER A 208 6.88 -35.27 15.84
N SER A 209 7.49 -34.32 15.14
CA SER A 209 8.95 -34.27 14.96
C SER A 209 9.73 -33.71 16.15
N ARG A 210 9.04 -32.99 17.05
CA ARG A 210 9.61 -32.35 18.23
C ARG A 210 9.45 -33.16 19.52
N GLY A 211 8.60 -34.20 19.51
CA GLY A 211 8.40 -35.14 20.62
C GLY A 211 9.28 -36.37 20.46
#